data_AF-A0AAV9XM40-F1
#
_entry.id   AF-A0AAV9XM40-F1
#
_cell.length_a   1.000
_cell.length_b   1.000
_cell.length_c   1.000
_cell.angle_alpha   90.00
_cell.angle_beta   90.00
_cell.angle_gamma   90.00
#
_symmetry.space_group_name_H-M   'P 1'
#
loop_
_entity.id
_entity.type
_entity.pdbx_description
1 polymer ?
#
loop_
_entity_poly.entity_id
_entity_poly.type
_entity_poly.pdbx_seq_one_letter_code
_entity_poly.pdbx_strand_id
1 'polypeptide(L)'
;MDDDDEGWASSSALFSPSLARQQQHQAKEWSYVDRWLQQKYHPRPVPPFERNIDTLKILTALASANESADEDRALRLEFKQTILTNYKPKRPDDKLLRIREGLNRDASRALDSLAGALTKLGVDSGSISQAREALLYLTKEECDVEHAILPEEQVLKSLISDIEKAETSLLKYQSDAYETPKDLPAKLAEWTRTIKILQQKSAEYKDRAISLQNAYRRNQPKYTVEMLVELENEVLELQTHVRTLNGQVKAYTLLPPDPQAAQQKIDEAKRDLEKLKRDREELYQGMARV
;
A
#
# COMPACT_ATOMS: atom_id res chain seq x y z
N MET A 1 43.74 0.94 -52.09
CA MET A 1 45.16 1.03 -52.43
C MET A 1 45.90 1.78 -51.35
N ASP A 2 46.24 1.19 -50.22
CA ASP A 2 45.93 -0.08 -49.52
C ASP A 2 46.57 0.17 -48.14
N ASP A 3 45.78 0.09 -47.07
CA ASP A 3 45.85 -0.94 -46.03
C ASP A 3 46.99 -0.77 -45.00
N ASP A 4 46.61 -1.01 -43.74
CA ASP A 4 47.43 -1.46 -42.60
C ASP A 4 48.22 -0.43 -41.77
N ASP A 5 47.51 0.33 -40.92
CA ASP A 5 48.13 1.17 -39.86
C ASP A 5 47.68 0.84 -38.42
N GLU A 6 47.20 -0.39 -38.14
CA GLU A 6 46.74 -0.78 -36.79
C GLU A 6 47.43 -2.02 -36.16
N GLY A 7 48.49 -2.58 -36.77
CA GLY A 7 49.00 -3.90 -36.37
C GLY A 7 50.10 -3.98 -35.29
N TRP A 8 50.86 -2.92 -34.99
CA TRP A 8 52.21 -3.14 -34.41
C TRP A 8 52.49 -2.56 -33.02
N ALA A 9 51.57 -1.80 -32.41
CA ALA A 9 51.79 -1.24 -31.07
C ALA A 9 51.39 -2.17 -29.91
N SER A 10 50.71 -3.29 -30.16
CA SER A 10 50.15 -4.16 -29.12
C SER A 10 51.02 -5.35 -28.72
N SER A 11 52.08 -5.66 -29.47
CA SER A 11 52.88 -6.89 -29.25
C SER A 11 54.05 -6.73 -28.27
N SER A 12 54.52 -5.51 -28.00
CA SER A 12 55.63 -5.23 -27.10
C SER A 12 55.22 -5.08 -25.62
N ALA A 13 53.94 -4.87 -25.34
CA ALA A 13 53.39 -4.87 -23.98
C ALA A 13 53.08 -6.28 -23.44
N LEU A 14 53.12 -7.32 -24.28
CA LEU A 14 52.77 -8.71 -23.92
C LEU A 14 53.89 -9.49 -23.22
N PHE A 15 55.11 -8.96 -23.15
CA PHE A 15 56.26 -9.64 -22.54
C PHE A 15 56.94 -8.78 -21.48
N SER A 16 56.21 -8.42 -20.43
CA SER A 16 56.85 -7.99 -19.19
C SER A 16 57.35 -9.24 -18.43
N PRO A 17 58.65 -9.38 -18.13
CA PRO A 17 59.21 -10.54 -17.42
C PRO A 17 58.52 -10.87 -16.09
N SER A 18 57.91 -9.87 -15.45
CA SER A 18 57.12 -10.04 -14.24
C SER A 18 55.81 -10.79 -14.49
N LEU A 19 55.10 -10.49 -15.58
CA LEU A 19 53.85 -11.16 -15.96
C LEU A 19 54.08 -12.62 -16.35
N ALA A 20 55.15 -12.88 -17.11
CA ALA A 20 55.55 -14.24 -17.48
C ALA A 20 55.91 -15.09 -16.25
N ARG A 21 56.62 -14.51 -15.27
CA ARG A 21 56.95 -15.20 -14.01
C ARG A 21 55.71 -15.49 -13.17
N GLN A 22 54.74 -14.58 -13.14
CA GLN A 22 53.47 -14.77 -12.43
C GLN A 22 52.63 -15.88 -13.08
N GLN A 23 52.54 -15.91 -14.41
CA GLN A 23 51.84 -16.97 -15.14
C GLN A 23 52.51 -18.34 -14.94
N GLN A 24 53.84 -18.41 -14.93
CA GLN A 24 54.57 -19.64 -14.62
C GLN A 24 54.33 -20.12 -13.19
N HIS A 25 54.23 -19.20 -12.22
CA HIS A 25 53.91 -19.56 -10.84
C HIS A 25 52.48 -20.13 -10.73
N GLN A 26 51.50 -19.44 -11.33
CA GLN A 26 50.12 -19.90 -11.36
C GLN A 26 49.97 -21.25 -12.06
N ALA A 27 50.69 -21.48 -13.15
CA ALA A 27 50.69 -22.77 -13.85
C ALA A 27 51.21 -23.92 -12.97
N LYS A 28 52.23 -23.66 -12.14
CA LYS A 28 52.74 -24.64 -11.16
C LYS A 28 51.71 -24.95 -10.08
N GLU A 29 51.06 -23.93 -9.52
CA GLU A 29 50.01 -24.10 -8.51
C GLU A 29 48.81 -24.88 -9.08
N TRP A 30 48.39 -24.58 -10.31
CA TRP A 30 47.34 -25.33 -11.00
C TRP A 30 47.72 -26.80 -11.19
N SER A 31 48.97 -27.10 -11.57
CA SER A 31 49.43 -28.49 -11.71
C SER A 31 49.44 -29.26 -10.39
N TYR A 32 49.70 -28.57 -9.28
CA TYR A 32 49.64 -29.14 -7.93
C TYR A 32 48.18 -29.46 -7.54
N VAL A 33 47.28 -28.50 -7.72
CA VAL A 33 45.84 -28.69 -7.47
C VAL A 33 45.25 -29.80 -8.34
N ASP A 34 45.59 -29.85 -9.63
CA ASP A 34 45.08 -30.88 -10.55
C ASP A 34 45.53 -32.29 -10.13
N ARG A 35 46.79 -32.45 -9.71
CA ARG A 35 47.30 -33.73 -9.19
C ARG A 35 46.58 -34.14 -7.90
N TRP A 36 46.40 -33.20 -6.97
CA TRP A 36 45.72 -33.43 -5.71
C TRP A 36 44.24 -33.82 -5.92
N LEU A 37 43.52 -33.11 -6.80
CA LEU A 37 42.14 -33.44 -7.16
C LEU A 37 42.04 -34.81 -7.82
N GLN A 38 42.93 -35.15 -8.76
CA GLN A 38 42.95 -36.48 -9.37
C GLN A 38 43.14 -37.59 -8.35
N GLN A 39 44.01 -37.38 -7.35
CA GLN A 39 44.22 -38.34 -6.27
C GLN A 39 42.98 -38.50 -5.37
N LYS A 40 42.29 -37.40 -5.04
CA LYS A 40 41.11 -37.44 -4.15
C LYS A 40 39.84 -37.97 -4.84
N TYR A 41 39.67 -37.75 -6.14
CA TYR A 41 38.48 -38.17 -6.88
C TYR A 41 38.60 -39.57 -7.51
N HIS A 42 39.80 -40.17 -7.58
CA HIS A 42 40.01 -41.49 -8.19
C HIS A 42 39.06 -42.56 -7.61
N PRO A 43 38.37 -43.39 -8.44
CA PRO A 43 38.48 -43.50 -9.90
C PRO A 43 37.54 -42.58 -10.71
N ARG A 44 36.77 -41.70 -10.06
CA ARG A 44 35.83 -40.78 -10.72
C ARG A 44 36.58 -39.58 -11.31
N PRO A 45 36.12 -39.02 -12.45
CA PRO A 45 36.68 -37.79 -12.98
C PRO A 45 36.38 -36.62 -12.05
N VAL A 46 37.29 -35.64 -12.01
CA VAL A 46 37.11 -34.40 -11.27
C VAL A 46 35.94 -33.61 -11.88
N PRO A 47 34.94 -33.18 -11.10
CA PRO A 47 33.83 -32.35 -11.60
C PRO A 47 34.33 -31.06 -12.25
N PRO A 48 33.65 -30.53 -13.28
CA PRO A 48 34.03 -29.26 -13.87
C PRO A 48 33.85 -28.12 -12.86
N PHE A 49 34.82 -27.22 -12.79
CA PHE A 49 34.79 -26.04 -11.93
C PHE A 49 35.44 -24.85 -12.62
N GLU A 50 35.10 -23.65 -12.17
CA GLU A 50 35.64 -22.41 -12.72
C GLU A 50 37.11 -22.24 -12.31
N ARG A 51 37.99 -21.98 -13.28
CA ARG A 51 39.41 -21.71 -13.02
C ARG A 51 39.66 -20.21 -12.91
N ASN A 52 39.49 -19.69 -11.70
CA ASN A 52 39.79 -18.31 -11.33
C ASN A 52 40.94 -18.25 -10.29
N ILE A 53 41.63 -17.13 -10.16
CA ILE A 53 42.69 -16.90 -9.16
C ILE A 53 42.17 -17.14 -7.74
N ASP A 54 40.92 -16.79 -7.46
CA ASP A 54 40.30 -17.02 -6.15
C ASP A 54 40.08 -18.52 -5.90
N THR A 55 39.64 -19.27 -6.91
CA THR A 55 39.51 -20.73 -6.82
C THR A 55 40.87 -21.43 -6.64
N LEU A 56 41.92 -20.92 -7.29
CA LEU A 56 43.29 -21.43 -7.12
C LEU A 56 43.77 -21.27 -5.68
N LYS A 57 43.57 -20.08 -5.08
CA LYS A 57 43.93 -19.82 -3.69
C LYS A 57 43.18 -20.74 -2.72
N ILE A 58 41.87 -20.87 -2.90
CA ILE A 58 41.02 -21.72 -2.04
C ILE A 58 41.43 -23.19 -2.17
N LEU A 59 41.58 -23.70 -3.39
CA LEU A 59 41.93 -25.10 -3.62
C LEU A 59 43.36 -25.43 -3.16
N THR A 60 44.31 -24.51 -3.30
CA THR A 60 45.67 -24.70 -2.81
C THR A 60 45.70 -24.73 -1.28
N ALA A 61 44.99 -23.81 -0.62
CA ALA A 61 44.87 -23.80 0.84
C ALA A 61 44.18 -25.08 1.36
N LEU A 62 43.12 -25.53 0.67
CA LEU A 62 42.42 -26.76 0.99
C LEU A 62 43.32 -27.98 0.81
N ALA A 63 44.08 -28.05 -0.28
CA ALA A 63 45.01 -29.14 -0.54
C ALA A 63 46.08 -29.23 0.56
N SER A 64 46.72 -28.10 0.91
CA SER A 64 47.72 -28.07 1.98
C SER A 64 47.14 -28.42 3.35
N ALA A 65 45.92 -27.97 3.67
CA ALA A 65 45.28 -28.30 4.93
C ALA A 65 44.88 -29.78 4.99
N ASN A 66 44.48 -30.35 3.86
CA ASN A 66 44.13 -31.77 3.76
C ASN A 66 45.37 -32.65 3.92
N GLU A 67 46.47 -32.33 3.23
CA GLU A 67 47.76 -33.03 3.36
C GLU A 67 48.27 -32.98 4.80
N SER A 68 48.28 -31.81 5.44
CA SER A 68 48.66 -31.67 6.86
C SER A 68 47.75 -32.51 7.78
N ALA A 69 46.44 -32.54 7.53
CA ALA A 69 45.52 -33.36 8.31
C ALA A 69 45.73 -34.87 8.07
N ASP A 70 46.09 -35.28 6.86
CA ASP A 70 46.40 -36.66 6.53
C ASP A 70 47.72 -37.11 7.18
N GLU A 71 48.73 -36.25 7.21
CA GLU A 71 49.99 -36.46 7.96
C GLU A 71 49.73 -36.62 9.47
N ASP A 72 48.94 -35.72 10.06
CA ASP A 72 48.54 -35.80 11.47
C ASP A 72 47.80 -37.11 11.79
N ARG A 73 46.89 -37.54 10.90
CA ARG A 73 46.18 -38.82 11.04
C ARG A 73 47.14 -39.99 10.98
N ALA A 74 48.10 -39.97 10.05
CA ALA A 74 49.11 -41.02 9.92
C ALA A 74 49.98 -41.12 11.17
N LEU A 75 50.49 -39.99 11.68
CA LEU A 75 51.29 -39.94 12.90
C LEU A 75 50.52 -40.43 14.13
N ARG A 76 49.24 -40.04 14.27
CA ARG A 76 48.38 -40.54 15.36
C ARG A 76 48.16 -42.04 15.27
N LEU A 77 47.99 -42.57 14.05
CA LEU A 77 47.81 -43.99 13.83
C LEU A 77 49.08 -44.78 14.20
N GLU A 78 50.24 -44.33 13.73
CA GLU A 78 51.54 -44.94 14.06
C GLU A 78 51.83 -44.89 15.56
N PHE A 79 51.56 -43.75 16.20
CA PHE A 79 51.70 -43.60 17.65
C PHE A 79 50.78 -44.57 18.39
N LYS A 80 49.50 -44.66 17.98
CA LYS A 80 48.54 -45.61 18.56
C LYS A 80 48.98 -47.06 18.36
N GLN A 81 49.45 -47.43 17.16
CA GLN A 81 49.97 -48.77 16.89
C GLN A 81 51.17 -49.08 17.78
N THR A 82 52.11 -48.14 17.90
CA THR A 82 53.29 -48.25 18.76
C THR A 82 52.91 -48.42 20.23
N ILE A 83 51.90 -47.69 20.72
CA ILE A 83 51.39 -47.89 22.08
C ILE A 83 50.79 -49.29 22.22
N LEU A 84 49.93 -49.72 21.29
CA LEU A 84 49.27 -51.02 21.37
C LEU A 84 50.28 -52.19 21.31
N THR A 85 51.32 -52.09 20.48
CA THR A 85 52.37 -53.12 20.40
C THR A 85 53.22 -53.19 21.66
N ASN A 86 53.44 -52.05 22.32
CA ASN A 86 54.22 -51.98 23.56
C ASN A 86 53.39 -52.15 24.83
N TYR A 87 52.06 -52.15 24.72
CA TYR A 87 51.16 -52.32 25.84
C TYR A 87 51.16 -53.78 26.30
N LYS A 88 51.78 -54.02 27.46
CA LYS A 88 51.62 -55.28 28.19
C LYS A 88 50.52 -55.07 29.22
N PRO A 89 49.39 -55.81 29.15
CA PRO A 89 48.34 -55.67 30.15
C PRO A 89 48.93 -56.05 31.50
N LYS A 90 49.02 -55.10 32.43
CA LYS A 90 49.29 -55.42 33.84
C LYS A 90 48.15 -56.30 34.30
N ARG A 91 48.48 -57.49 34.81
CA ARG A 91 47.50 -58.36 35.45
C ARG A 91 46.84 -57.52 36.55
N PRO A 92 45.51 -57.38 36.58
CA PRO A 92 44.85 -56.60 37.63
C PRO A 92 45.24 -57.22 38.97
N ASP A 93 45.61 -56.37 39.93
CA ASP A 93 45.93 -56.81 41.29
C ASP A 93 44.79 -57.70 41.81
N ASP A 94 45.14 -58.78 42.51
CA ASP A 94 44.17 -59.73 43.08
C ASP A 94 43.12 -59.02 43.97
N LYS A 95 43.50 -57.86 44.55
CA LYS A 95 42.62 -56.96 45.29
C LYS A 95 41.56 -56.28 44.42
N LEU A 96 41.90 -55.85 43.21
CA LEU A 96 40.96 -55.21 42.28
C LEU A 96 39.96 -56.22 41.71
N LEU A 97 40.39 -57.46 41.48
CA LEU A 97 39.51 -58.55 41.08
C LEU A 97 38.47 -58.86 42.15
N ARG A 98 38.88 -58.97 43.42
CA ARG A 98 37.95 -59.17 44.55
C ARG A 98 36.97 -58.03 44.75
N ILE A 99 37.41 -56.77 44.54
CA ILE A 99 36.50 -55.61 44.59
C ILE A 99 35.47 -55.71 43.46
N ARG A 100 35.90 -56.03 42.24
CA ARG A 100 35.00 -56.21 41.10
C ARG A 100 33.98 -57.33 41.32
N GLU A 101 34.40 -58.45 41.91
CA GLU A 101 33.53 -59.57 42.26
C GLU A 101 32.52 -59.22 43.37
N GLY A 102 32.88 -58.28 44.26
CA GLY A 102 32.01 -57.78 45.32
C GLY A 102 31.03 -56.68 44.88
N LEU A 103 31.13 -56.16 43.66
CA LEU A 103 30.22 -55.12 43.16
C LEU A 103 28.89 -55.72 42.70
N ASN A 104 27.78 -55.06 43.06
CA ASN A 104 26.50 -55.39 42.48
C ASN A 104 26.43 -54.96 40.99
N ARG A 105 25.44 -55.51 40.26
CA ARG A 105 25.29 -55.28 38.82
C ARG A 105 25.11 -53.81 38.45
N ASP A 106 24.48 -53.03 39.33
CA ASP A 106 24.20 -51.61 39.09
C ASP A 106 25.45 -50.74 39.31
N ALA A 107 26.26 -51.04 40.33
CA ALA A 107 27.54 -50.39 40.57
C ALA A 107 28.54 -50.70 39.44
N SER A 108 28.55 -51.94 38.92
CA SER A 108 29.37 -52.28 37.74
C SER A 108 28.92 -51.47 36.52
N ARG A 109 27.61 -51.40 36.24
CA ARG A 109 27.08 -50.59 35.13
C ARG A 109 27.39 -49.10 35.29
N ALA A 110 27.31 -48.57 36.50
CA ALA A 110 27.63 -47.18 36.78
C ALA A 110 29.12 -46.87 36.55
N LEU A 111 30.02 -47.76 36.99
CA LEU A 111 31.45 -47.63 36.72
C LEU A 111 31.80 -47.79 35.24
N ASP A 112 31.17 -48.72 34.53
CA ASP A 112 31.36 -48.89 33.08
C ASP A 112 30.87 -47.65 32.31
N SER A 113 29.73 -47.07 32.72
CA SER A 113 29.21 -45.83 32.15
C SER A 113 30.14 -44.64 32.42
N LEU A 114 30.64 -44.52 33.65
CA LEU A 114 31.60 -43.49 34.02
C LEU A 114 32.92 -43.65 33.26
N ALA A 115 33.48 -44.84 33.17
CA ALA A 115 34.66 -45.12 32.36
C ALA A 115 34.42 -44.79 30.88
N GLY A 116 33.23 -45.12 30.36
CA GLY A 116 32.79 -44.73 29.01
C GLY A 116 32.71 -43.22 28.82
N ALA A 117 32.22 -42.47 29.80
CA ALA A 117 32.17 -41.02 29.77
C ALA A 117 33.57 -40.39 29.83
N LEU A 118 34.43 -40.89 30.72
CA LEU A 118 35.82 -40.44 30.86
C LEU A 118 36.63 -40.65 29.59
N THR A 119 36.49 -41.82 28.96
CA THR A 119 37.18 -42.13 27.70
C THR A 119 36.71 -41.25 26.55
N LYS A 120 35.41 -40.92 26.48
CA LYS A 120 34.87 -39.97 25.50
C LYS A 120 35.34 -38.53 25.75
N LEU A 121 35.46 -38.14 27.02
CA LEU A 121 36.00 -36.83 27.42
C LEU A 121 37.53 -36.75 27.26
N GLY A 122 38.21 -37.86 26.97
CA GLY A 122 39.67 -37.90 26.84
C GLY A 122 40.40 -37.61 28.15
N VAL A 123 39.74 -37.78 29.29
CA VAL A 123 40.34 -37.52 30.61
C VAL A 123 41.07 -38.76 31.09
N ASP A 124 42.35 -38.60 31.45
CA ASP A 124 43.14 -39.67 32.03
C ASP A 124 42.49 -40.19 33.32
N SER A 125 42.42 -41.52 33.46
CA SER A 125 41.69 -42.22 34.53
C SER A 125 42.17 -41.94 35.96
N GLY A 126 43.18 -41.09 36.15
CA GLY A 126 43.77 -40.73 37.43
C GLY A 126 43.18 -39.49 38.10
N SER A 127 42.42 -38.64 37.38
CA SER A 127 41.91 -37.37 37.93
C SER A 127 40.40 -37.23 37.80
N ILE A 128 39.67 -37.76 38.79
CA ILE A 128 38.21 -37.60 38.93
C ILE A 128 37.82 -36.11 38.98
N SER A 129 38.70 -35.24 39.49
CA SER A 129 38.48 -33.79 39.51
C SER A 129 38.41 -33.18 38.11
N GLN A 130 39.32 -33.56 37.22
CA GLN A 130 39.30 -33.09 35.82
C GLN A 130 38.07 -33.60 35.07
N ALA A 131 37.68 -34.85 35.33
CA ALA A 131 36.46 -35.41 34.79
C ALA A 131 35.21 -34.66 35.22
N ARG A 132 35.13 -34.31 36.50
CA ARG A 132 34.04 -33.54 37.07
C ARG A 132 33.97 -32.14 36.44
N GLU A 133 35.10 -31.48 36.29
CA GLU A 133 35.17 -30.15 35.65
C GLU A 133 34.74 -30.21 34.18
N ALA A 134 35.20 -31.21 33.43
CA ALA A 134 34.81 -31.42 32.04
C ALA A 134 33.31 -31.74 31.90
N LEU A 135 32.76 -32.57 32.78
CA LEU A 135 31.32 -32.84 32.83
C LEU A 135 30.51 -31.59 33.17
N LEU A 136 30.95 -30.81 34.17
CA LEU A 136 30.28 -29.57 34.54
C LEU A 136 30.30 -28.55 33.39
N TYR A 137 31.43 -28.44 32.71
CA TYR A 137 31.55 -27.59 31.52
C TYR A 137 30.58 -28.03 30.43
N LEU A 138 30.54 -29.33 30.10
CA LEU A 138 29.65 -29.86 29.08
C LEU A 138 28.18 -29.66 29.45
N THR A 139 27.79 -29.90 30.72
CA THR A 139 26.41 -29.66 31.17
C THR A 139 26.03 -28.19 31.14
N LYS A 140 27.01 -27.29 31.38
CA LYS A 140 26.79 -25.86 31.27
C LYS A 140 26.59 -25.48 29.81
N GLU A 141 27.44 -25.97 28.92
CA GLU A 141 27.35 -25.71 27.48
C GLU A 141 26.06 -26.27 26.88
N GLU A 142 25.65 -27.48 27.27
CA GLU A 142 24.37 -28.08 26.90
C GLU A 142 23.20 -27.18 27.33
N CYS A 143 23.19 -26.74 28.59
CA CYS A 143 22.18 -25.84 29.11
C CYS A 143 22.16 -24.47 28.41
N ASP A 144 23.34 -23.89 28.15
CA ASP A 144 23.49 -22.61 27.45
C ASP A 144 22.96 -22.71 26.00
N VAL A 145 23.24 -23.82 25.31
CA VAL A 145 22.73 -24.09 23.95
C VAL A 145 21.23 -24.32 23.96
N GLU A 146 20.70 -25.12 24.89
CA GLU A 146 19.25 -25.32 25.04
C GLU A 146 18.52 -23.99 25.29
N HIS A 147 19.07 -23.15 26.17
CA HIS A 147 18.53 -21.82 26.43
C HIS A 147 18.61 -20.87 25.23
N ALA A 148 19.61 -21.03 24.34
CA ALA A 148 19.73 -20.23 23.12
C ALA A 148 18.74 -20.67 22.03
N ILE A 149 18.41 -21.97 21.94
CA ILE A 149 17.50 -22.53 20.94
C ILE A 149 16.04 -22.11 21.22
N LEU A 150 15.60 -22.12 22.47
CA LEU A 150 14.22 -21.80 22.84
C LEU A 150 13.69 -20.46 22.30
N PRO A 151 14.39 -19.32 22.44
CA PRO A 151 13.93 -18.05 21.87
C PRO A 151 13.96 -18.07 20.33
N GLU A 152 14.93 -18.74 19.71
CA GLU A 152 14.98 -18.87 18.25
C GLU A 152 13.76 -19.63 17.72
N GLU A 153 13.38 -20.74 18.37
CA GLU A 153 12.16 -21.48 18.03
C GLU A 153 10.90 -20.64 18.18
N GLN A 154 10.82 -19.79 19.21
CA GLN A 154 9.69 -18.89 19.41
C GLN A 154 9.62 -17.84 18.28
N VAL A 155 10.75 -17.27 17.89
CA VAL A 155 10.83 -16.32 16.78
C VAL A 155 10.42 -17.00 15.47
N LEU A 156 10.91 -18.20 15.19
CA LEU A 156 10.51 -18.97 14.00
C LEU A 156 9.00 -19.23 13.98
N LYS A 157 8.41 -19.64 15.11
CA LYS A 157 6.96 -19.83 15.22
C LYS A 157 6.18 -18.54 14.95
N SER A 158 6.64 -17.41 15.47
CA SER A 158 5.99 -16.12 15.17
C SER A 158 6.12 -15.73 13.69
N LEU A 159 7.27 -15.94 13.09
CA LEU A 159 7.52 -15.58 11.69
C LEU A 159 6.66 -16.43 10.74
N ILE A 160 6.53 -17.74 11.02
CA ILE A 160 5.61 -18.62 10.29
C ILE A 160 4.17 -18.10 10.38
N SER A 161 3.69 -17.77 11.58
CA SER A 161 2.34 -17.22 11.74
C SER A 161 2.14 -15.91 10.98
N ASP A 162 3.17 -15.05 10.93
CA ASP A 162 3.10 -13.79 10.22
C ASP A 162 3.14 -13.96 8.70
N ILE A 163 3.87 -14.96 8.19
CA ILE A 163 3.81 -15.37 6.79
C ILE A 163 2.41 -15.86 6.44
N GLU A 164 1.80 -16.74 7.24
CA GLU A 164 0.43 -17.21 7.02
C GLU A 164 -0.59 -16.06 7.01
N LYS A 165 -0.44 -15.08 7.92
CA LYS A 165 -1.27 -13.85 7.93
C LYS A 165 -1.04 -13.00 6.68
N ALA A 166 0.19 -12.88 6.22
CA ALA A 166 0.52 -12.13 5.01
C ALA A 166 -0.05 -12.82 3.76
N GLU A 167 0.08 -14.13 3.65
CA GLU A 167 -0.48 -14.93 2.54
C GLU A 167 -2.01 -14.87 2.51
N THR A 168 -2.66 -15.02 3.66
CA THR A 168 -4.13 -14.87 3.74
C THR A 168 -4.59 -13.46 3.38
N SER A 169 -3.81 -12.44 3.73
CA SER A 169 -4.09 -11.05 3.33
C SER A 169 -3.89 -10.85 1.82
N LEU A 170 -2.80 -11.39 1.27
CA LEU A 170 -2.50 -11.34 -0.15
C LEU A 170 -3.58 -12.06 -0.97
N LEU A 171 -4.05 -13.23 -0.53
CA LEU A 171 -5.15 -13.95 -1.15
C LEU A 171 -6.44 -13.13 -1.14
N LYS A 172 -6.74 -12.42 -0.04
CA LYS A 172 -7.90 -11.50 0.03
C LYS A 172 -7.78 -10.38 -1.01
N TYR A 173 -6.60 -9.79 -1.19
CA TYR A 173 -6.39 -8.71 -2.17
C TYR A 173 -6.25 -9.18 -3.61
N GLN A 174 -5.89 -10.45 -3.83
CA GLN A 174 -5.92 -11.09 -5.15
C GLN A 174 -7.31 -11.65 -5.51
N SER A 175 -8.27 -11.63 -4.58
CA SER A 175 -9.63 -12.03 -4.88
C SER A 175 -10.28 -11.06 -5.87
N ASP A 176 -11.18 -11.59 -6.70
CA ASP A 176 -11.94 -10.88 -7.75
C ASP A 176 -12.60 -9.56 -7.30
N ALA A 177 -12.79 -9.36 -5.99
CA ALA A 177 -13.32 -8.13 -5.41
C ALA A 177 -12.40 -6.91 -5.61
N TYR A 178 -11.10 -7.13 -5.83
CA TYR A 178 -10.09 -6.07 -6.00
C TYR A 178 -9.46 -6.05 -7.41
N GLU A 179 -9.90 -6.92 -8.33
CA GLU A 179 -9.52 -6.78 -9.72
C GLU A 179 -10.05 -5.45 -10.29
N THR A 180 -9.22 -4.73 -11.02
CA THR A 180 -9.67 -3.56 -11.76
C THR A 180 -10.68 -4.01 -12.82
N PRO A 181 -11.95 -3.56 -12.76
CA PRO A 181 -12.94 -3.98 -13.74
C PRO A 181 -12.41 -3.68 -15.15
N LYS A 182 -12.40 -4.70 -16.03
CA LYS A 182 -11.82 -4.60 -17.38
C LYS A 182 -12.46 -3.48 -18.22
N ASP A 183 -13.68 -3.07 -17.86
CA ASP A 183 -14.44 -2.00 -18.50
C ASP A 183 -14.12 -0.58 -17.98
N LEU A 184 -13.34 -0.45 -16.90
CA LEU A 184 -12.99 0.85 -16.31
C LEU A 184 -12.36 1.84 -17.32
N PRO A 185 -11.39 1.47 -18.17
CA PRO A 185 -10.84 2.38 -19.17
C PRO A 185 -11.88 2.79 -20.23
N ALA A 186 -12.78 1.88 -20.61
CA ALA A 186 -13.86 2.19 -21.55
C ALA A 186 -14.84 3.20 -20.92
N LYS A 187 -15.27 2.95 -19.67
CA LYS A 187 -16.14 3.86 -18.91
C LYS A 187 -15.48 5.22 -18.67
N LEU A 188 -14.19 5.26 -18.34
CA LEU A 188 -13.45 6.51 -18.17
C LEU A 188 -13.41 7.30 -19.48
N ALA A 189 -13.17 6.64 -20.62
CA ALA A 189 -13.19 7.29 -21.93
C ALA A 189 -14.58 7.84 -22.28
N GLU A 190 -15.65 7.09 -21.98
CA GLU A 190 -17.02 7.56 -22.11
C GLU A 190 -17.31 8.77 -21.22
N TRP A 191 -17.00 8.70 -19.92
CA TRP A 191 -17.18 9.82 -18.99
C TRP A 191 -16.37 11.04 -19.40
N THR A 192 -15.16 10.86 -19.92
CA THR A 192 -14.35 11.98 -20.41
C THR A 192 -15.00 12.64 -21.63
N ARG A 193 -15.59 11.86 -22.54
CA ARG A 193 -16.35 12.40 -23.68
C ARG A 193 -17.62 13.11 -23.23
N THR A 194 -18.39 12.53 -22.32
CA THR A 194 -19.63 13.15 -21.82
C THR A 194 -19.34 14.43 -21.05
N ILE A 195 -18.28 14.47 -20.24
CA ILE A 195 -17.82 15.70 -19.56
C ILE A 195 -17.51 16.80 -20.57
N LYS A 196 -16.78 16.50 -21.64
CA LYS A 196 -16.48 17.49 -22.70
C LYS A 196 -17.75 18.04 -23.36
N ILE A 197 -18.70 17.16 -23.69
CA ILE A 197 -19.99 17.57 -24.28
C ILE A 197 -20.79 18.44 -23.29
N LEU A 198 -20.84 18.06 -22.02
CA LEU A 198 -21.55 18.82 -20.98
C LEU A 198 -20.90 20.19 -20.74
N GLN A 199 -19.57 20.27 -20.75
CA GLN A 199 -18.83 21.52 -20.67
C GLN A 199 -19.17 22.44 -21.86
N GLN A 200 -19.16 21.90 -23.08
CA GLN A 200 -19.54 22.66 -24.28
C GLN A 200 -20.98 23.17 -24.19
N LYS A 201 -21.94 22.32 -23.81
CA LYS A 201 -23.34 22.73 -23.62
C LYS A 201 -23.49 23.77 -22.52
N SER A 202 -22.75 23.65 -21.42
CA SER A 202 -22.80 24.64 -20.34
C SER A 202 -22.30 26.01 -20.79
N ALA A 203 -21.28 26.05 -21.65
CA ALA A 203 -20.79 27.28 -22.26
C ALA A 203 -21.85 27.87 -23.21
N GLU A 204 -22.45 27.04 -24.07
CA GLU A 204 -23.52 27.47 -24.97
C GLU A 204 -24.73 28.05 -24.21
N TYR A 205 -25.17 27.40 -23.13
CA TYR A 205 -26.27 27.91 -22.30
C TYR A 205 -25.90 29.21 -21.59
N LYS A 206 -24.66 29.37 -21.14
CA LYS A 206 -24.17 30.64 -20.58
C LYS A 206 -24.18 31.74 -21.64
N ASP A 207 -23.67 31.47 -22.84
CA ASP A 207 -23.64 32.43 -23.94
C ASP A 207 -25.06 32.81 -24.40
N ARG A 208 -25.98 31.83 -24.43
CA ARG A 208 -27.39 32.07 -24.73
C ARG A 208 -28.07 32.90 -23.64
N ALA A 209 -27.78 32.64 -22.37
CA ALA A 209 -28.29 33.44 -21.27
C ALA A 209 -27.77 34.89 -21.31
N ILE A 210 -26.48 35.09 -21.56
CA ILE A 210 -25.87 36.41 -21.75
C ILE A 210 -26.50 37.11 -22.97
N SER A 211 -26.68 36.40 -24.07
CA SER A 211 -27.30 36.95 -25.28
C SER A 211 -28.75 37.36 -25.05
N LEU A 212 -29.54 36.53 -24.36
CA LEU A 212 -30.92 36.85 -23.96
C LEU A 212 -30.97 38.01 -22.97
N GLN A 213 -30.06 38.05 -21.98
CA GLN A 213 -29.97 39.15 -21.03
C GLN A 213 -29.60 40.46 -21.74
N ASN A 214 -28.68 40.42 -22.70
CA ASN A 214 -28.31 41.57 -23.51
C ASN A 214 -29.44 42.01 -24.45
N ALA A 215 -30.17 41.06 -25.05
CA ALA A 215 -31.36 41.35 -25.84
C ALA A 215 -32.47 41.98 -24.98
N TYR A 216 -32.69 41.46 -23.77
CA TYR A 216 -33.61 42.05 -22.79
C TYR A 216 -33.17 43.44 -22.35
N ARG A 217 -31.86 43.68 -22.16
CA ARG A 217 -31.32 45.01 -21.83
C ARG A 217 -31.45 46.00 -22.99
N ARG A 218 -31.24 45.57 -24.22
CA ARG A 218 -31.38 46.42 -25.43
C ARG A 218 -32.84 46.73 -25.75
N ASN A 219 -33.70 45.73 -25.62
CA ASN A 219 -35.15 45.83 -25.83
C ASN A 219 -35.86 45.71 -24.48
N GLN A 220 -35.46 46.54 -23.49
CA GLN A 220 -36.21 46.57 -22.24
C GLN A 220 -37.63 46.98 -22.57
N PRO A 221 -38.65 46.20 -22.15
CA PRO A 221 -40.03 46.61 -22.34
C PRO A 221 -40.21 47.96 -21.65
N LYS A 222 -40.55 48.99 -22.44
CA LYS A 222 -40.71 50.37 -21.96
C LYS A 222 -41.80 50.50 -20.90
N TYR A 223 -42.70 49.53 -20.85
CA TYR A 223 -43.76 49.41 -19.86
C TYR A 223 -43.69 48.00 -19.28
N THR A 224 -43.51 47.89 -17.97
CA THR A 224 -43.74 46.64 -17.23
C THR A 224 -45.24 46.38 -17.12
N VAL A 225 -45.61 45.12 -16.87
CA VAL A 225 -47.02 44.74 -16.66
C VAL A 225 -47.64 45.57 -15.53
N GLU A 226 -46.87 45.85 -14.48
CA GLU A 226 -47.30 46.72 -13.37
C GLU A 226 -47.59 48.15 -13.84
N MET A 227 -46.72 48.76 -14.64
CA MET A 227 -46.95 50.09 -15.20
C MET A 227 -48.14 50.14 -16.16
N LEU A 228 -48.38 49.06 -16.92
CA LEU A 228 -49.57 48.94 -17.78
C LEU A 228 -50.86 48.89 -16.96
N VAL A 229 -50.86 48.17 -15.84
CA VAL A 229 -52.01 48.08 -14.92
C VAL A 229 -52.26 49.42 -14.23
N GLU A 230 -51.21 50.12 -13.81
CA GLU A 230 -51.34 51.48 -13.25
C GLU A 230 -51.92 52.46 -14.28
N LEU A 231 -51.41 52.44 -15.52
CA LEU A 231 -51.91 53.27 -16.60
C LEU A 231 -53.37 52.92 -16.95
N GLU A 232 -53.72 51.63 -16.94
CA GLU A 232 -55.09 51.16 -17.14
C GLU A 232 -56.04 51.71 -16.06
N ASN A 233 -55.62 51.66 -14.79
CA ASN A 233 -56.40 52.22 -13.68
C ASN A 233 -56.57 53.74 -13.82
N GLU A 234 -55.51 54.47 -14.18
CA GLU A 234 -55.57 55.92 -14.41
C GLU A 234 -56.54 56.26 -15.55
N VAL A 235 -56.51 55.50 -16.64
CA VAL A 235 -57.44 55.66 -17.76
C VAL A 235 -58.88 55.37 -17.33
N LEU A 236 -59.11 54.35 -16.50
CA LEU A 236 -60.43 54.04 -15.96
C LEU A 236 -60.95 55.18 -15.06
N GLU A 237 -60.11 55.71 -14.17
CA GLU A 237 -60.45 56.86 -13.34
C GLU A 237 -60.79 58.09 -14.19
N LEU A 238 -59.94 58.44 -15.16
CA LEU A 238 -60.19 59.52 -16.11
C LEU A 238 -61.50 59.31 -16.86
N GLN A 239 -61.81 58.07 -17.27
CA GLN A 239 -63.05 57.75 -17.97
C GLN A 239 -64.27 57.96 -17.07
N THR A 240 -64.21 57.57 -15.78
CA THR A 240 -65.27 57.85 -14.81
C THR A 240 -65.44 59.36 -14.56
N HIS A 241 -64.33 60.09 -14.49
CA HIS A 241 -64.34 61.54 -14.30
C HIS A 241 -64.99 62.25 -15.49
N VAL A 242 -64.58 61.89 -16.72
CA VAL A 242 -65.18 62.42 -17.95
C VAL A 242 -66.66 62.09 -18.05
N ARG A 243 -67.09 60.88 -17.68
CA ARG A 243 -68.51 60.53 -17.64
C ARG A 243 -69.29 61.40 -16.66
N THR A 244 -68.73 61.64 -15.48
CA THR A 244 -69.36 62.48 -14.45
C THR A 244 -69.45 63.93 -14.92
N LEU A 245 -68.37 64.48 -15.46
CA LEU A 245 -68.31 65.84 -15.98
C LEU A 245 -69.27 66.02 -17.16
N ASN A 246 -69.34 65.05 -18.07
CA ASN A 246 -70.30 65.07 -19.17
C ASN A 246 -71.75 64.96 -18.66
N GLY A 247 -71.99 64.19 -17.59
CA GLY A 247 -73.27 64.18 -16.88
C GLY A 247 -73.64 65.55 -16.31
N GLN A 248 -72.69 66.25 -15.69
CA GLN A 248 -72.87 67.61 -15.18
C GLN A 248 -73.14 68.61 -16.32
N VAL A 249 -72.36 68.57 -17.41
CA VAL A 249 -72.58 69.41 -18.59
C VAL A 249 -73.96 69.18 -19.18
N LYS A 250 -74.39 67.91 -19.33
CA LYS A 250 -75.75 67.59 -19.76
C LYS A 250 -76.82 68.18 -18.85
N ALA A 251 -76.64 68.14 -17.54
CA ALA A 251 -77.56 68.78 -16.59
C ALA A 251 -77.63 70.30 -16.80
N TYR A 252 -76.50 70.96 -17.09
CA TYR A 252 -76.48 72.39 -17.40
C TYR A 252 -77.08 72.74 -18.77
N THR A 253 -76.97 71.87 -19.78
CA THR A 253 -77.61 72.10 -21.09
C THR A 253 -79.14 72.08 -21.04
N LEU A 254 -79.74 71.49 -19.99
CA LEU A 254 -81.18 71.51 -19.75
C LEU A 254 -81.66 72.79 -19.06
N LEU A 255 -80.73 73.62 -18.54
CA LEU A 255 -81.04 74.91 -17.94
C LEU A 255 -81.09 76.01 -19.02
N PRO A 256 -82.09 76.91 -18.98
CA PRO A 256 -82.11 78.09 -19.82
C PRO A 256 -80.90 79.00 -19.52
N PRO A 257 -80.31 79.67 -20.54
CA PRO A 257 -79.13 80.53 -20.36
C PRO A 257 -79.37 81.82 -19.53
N ASP A 258 -80.62 82.12 -19.14
CA ASP A 258 -80.98 83.27 -18.30
C ASP A 258 -81.12 82.84 -16.82
N PRO A 259 -80.36 83.43 -15.86
CA PRO A 259 -80.33 83.02 -14.46
C PRO A 259 -81.68 83.09 -13.75
N GLN A 260 -82.54 84.05 -14.10
CA GLN A 260 -83.87 84.20 -13.49
C GLN A 260 -84.83 83.08 -13.93
N ALA A 261 -84.80 82.72 -15.21
CA ALA A 261 -85.62 81.62 -15.76
C ALA A 261 -85.16 80.24 -15.26
N ALA A 262 -83.86 80.06 -15.03
CA ALA A 262 -83.31 78.85 -14.42
C ALA A 262 -83.78 78.66 -12.97
N GLN A 263 -83.84 79.74 -12.17
CA GLN A 263 -84.33 79.68 -10.79
C GLN A 263 -85.80 79.28 -10.71
N GLN A 264 -86.66 79.81 -11.59
CA GLN A 264 -88.07 79.42 -11.63
C GLN A 264 -88.25 77.93 -11.95
N LYS A 265 -87.51 77.39 -12.92
CA LYS A 265 -87.55 75.95 -13.23
C LYS A 265 -87.01 75.08 -12.08
N ILE A 266 -86.00 75.53 -11.35
CA ILE A 266 -85.49 74.84 -10.17
C ILE A 266 -86.55 74.83 -9.06
N ASP A 267 -87.23 75.95 -8.82
CA ASP A 267 -88.26 76.06 -7.79
C ASP A 267 -89.52 75.26 -8.13
N GLU A 268 -89.87 75.17 -9.42
CA GLU A 268 -90.93 74.29 -9.92
C GLU A 268 -90.55 72.81 -9.72
N ALA A 269 -89.34 72.41 -10.13
CA ALA A 269 -88.86 71.05 -9.91
C ALA A 269 -88.75 70.68 -8.41
N LYS A 270 -88.37 71.63 -7.54
CA LYS A 270 -88.38 71.43 -6.07
C LYS A 270 -89.79 71.22 -5.53
N ARG A 271 -90.76 72.02 -5.99
CA ARG A 271 -92.16 71.86 -5.60
C ARG A 271 -92.69 70.48 -5.99
N ASP A 272 -92.34 70.00 -7.18
CA ASP A 272 -92.77 68.67 -7.63
C ASP A 272 -92.04 67.54 -6.90
N LEU A 273 -90.77 67.73 -6.53
CA LEU A 273 -90.04 66.77 -5.68
C LEU A 273 -90.61 66.71 -4.27
N GLU A 274 -91.02 67.84 -3.69
CA GLU A 274 -91.71 67.84 -2.40
C GLU A 274 -93.10 67.21 -2.47
N LYS A 275 -93.83 67.40 -3.58
CA LYS A 275 -95.08 66.65 -3.82
C LYS A 275 -94.81 65.16 -3.87
N LEU A 276 -93.87 64.70 -4.70
CA LEU A 276 -93.52 63.28 -4.79
C LEU A 276 -92.99 62.71 -3.48
N LYS A 277 -92.27 63.49 -2.66
CA LYS A 277 -91.86 63.07 -1.31
C LYS A 277 -93.05 62.95 -0.37
N ARG A 278 -94.01 63.88 -0.44
CA ARG A 278 -95.27 63.79 0.32
C ARG A 278 -96.11 62.60 -0.14
N ASP A 279 -96.26 62.38 -1.43
CA ASP A 279 -96.97 61.21 -1.98
C ASP A 279 -96.28 59.91 -1.56
N ARG A 280 -94.94 59.88 -1.56
CA ARG A 280 -94.15 58.77 -1.04
C ARG A 280 -94.38 58.57 0.46
N GLU A 281 -94.39 59.64 1.25
CA GLU A 281 -94.64 59.58 2.69
C GLU A 281 -96.08 59.21 3.03
N GLU A 282 -97.07 59.65 2.26
CA GLU A 282 -98.46 59.20 2.35
C GLU A 282 -98.59 57.72 2.00
N LEU A 283 -97.91 57.24 0.94
CA LEU A 283 -97.85 55.82 0.62
C LEU A 283 -97.17 55.01 1.73
N TYR A 284 -96.08 55.50 2.31
CA TYR A 284 -95.41 54.84 3.44
C TYR A 284 -96.27 54.88 4.73
N GLN A 285 -97.01 55.97 4.98
CA GLN A 285 -97.94 56.06 6.11
C GLN A 285 -99.18 55.19 5.91
N GLY A 286 -99.66 55.03 4.67
CA GLY A 286 -100.72 54.10 4.29
C GLY A 286 -100.30 52.63 4.45
N MET A 287 -99.02 52.31 4.25
CA MET A 287 -98.45 51.00 4.55
C MET A 287 -98.21 50.77 6.07
N ALA A 288 -98.35 51.80 6.92
CA ALA A 288 -98.11 51.72 8.37
C ALA A 288 -99.38 51.77 9.25
N ARG A 289 -100.59 51.81 8.66
CA ARG A 289 -101.90 51.73 9.37
C ARG A 289 -102.72 50.47 9.06
N VAL A 290 -102.03 49.40 8.64
CA VAL A 290 -102.53 48.01 8.60
C VAL A 290 -101.62 47.18 9.49
#